data_AF-A0A0J5PA05-F1
#
_entry.id   AF-A0A0J5PA05-F1
#
_cell.length_a   1.000
_cell.length_b   1.000
_cell.length_c   1.000
_cell.angle_alpha   90.00
_cell.angle_beta   90.00
_cell.angle_gamma   90.00
#
_symmetry.space_group_name_H-M   'P 1'
#
loop_
_entity.id
_entity.type
_entity.pdbx_description
1 polymer ?
#
loop_
_entity_poly.entity_id
_entity_poly.type
_entity_poly.pdbx_seq_one_letter_code
_entity_poly.pdbx_strand_id
1 'polypeptide(L)'
;MRKIALLSGLLTGCSVQYGQFAVPTEIQFADKVFEMASDNRLDEMRQILYLPQGSAKNPDNWQQGFLIFLDRNAQGRTLTERQTLRQQSFAKQPHTQANVHLAGNELRSQVLYPPTARFHNYQLEVTRGREFACGFGQMQFADKRSDFAKNRQQPTVYLRILEELAQRLAQLPWLMECRK
;
A
#
# COMPACT_ATOMS: atom_id res chain seq x y z
N MET A 1 13.39 -65.94 -20.50
CA MET A 1 13.74 -64.64 -19.84
C MET A 1 12.70 -63.60 -20.25
N ARG A 2 11.81 -63.21 -19.34
CA ARG A 2 10.73 -62.23 -19.58
C ARG A 2 11.27 -60.83 -19.34
N LYS A 3 11.32 -59.97 -20.36
CA LYS A 3 11.67 -58.54 -20.23
C LYS A 3 10.41 -57.78 -19.85
N ILE A 4 10.38 -57.23 -18.64
CA ILE A 4 9.34 -56.30 -18.17
C ILE A 4 9.76 -54.91 -18.64
N ALA A 5 8.98 -54.31 -19.54
CA ALA A 5 9.14 -52.92 -19.94
C ALA A 5 8.35 -52.04 -18.97
N LEU A 6 9.06 -51.29 -18.12
CA LEU A 6 8.49 -50.21 -17.31
C LEU A 6 8.38 -48.95 -18.19
N LEU A 7 7.17 -48.61 -18.60
CA LEU A 7 6.87 -47.28 -19.14
C LEU A 7 6.70 -46.31 -17.97
N SER A 8 7.70 -45.45 -17.75
CA SER A 8 7.62 -44.33 -16.82
C SER A 8 6.89 -43.16 -17.50
N GLY A 9 5.64 -42.92 -17.10
CA GLY A 9 4.88 -41.74 -17.54
C GLY A 9 5.43 -40.46 -16.90
N LEU A 10 5.95 -39.56 -17.73
CA LEU A 10 6.35 -38.21 -17.32
C LEU A 10 5.10 -37.36 -17.09
N LEU A 11 4.75 -37.14 -15.83
CA LEU A 11 3.75 -36.15 -15.42
C LEU A 11 4.36 -34.74 -15.57
N THR A 12 4.21 -34.13 -16.74
CA THR A 12 4.44 -32.68 -16.88
C THR A 12 3.29 -31.94 -16.22
N GLY A 13 3.43 -31.63 -14.93
CA GLY A 13 2.54 -30.69 -14.25
C GLY A 13 2.67 -29.33 -14.92
N CYS A 14 1.59 -28.80 -15.48
CA CYS A 14 1.52 -27.42 -15.91
C CYS A 14 1.68 -26.52 -14.68
N SER A 15 2.88 -25.99 -14.45
CA SER A 15 3.07 -24.89 -13.52
C SER A 15 2.46 -23.65 -14.17
N VAL A 16 1.27 -23.25 -13.71
CA VAL A 16 0.71 -21.94 -14.05
C VAL A 16 1.71 -20.89 -13.53
N GLN A 17 2.47 -20.27 -14.44
CA GLN A 17 3.31 -19.13 -14.10
C GLN A 17 2.38 -17.96 -13.76
N TYR A 18 2.10 -17.79 -12.47
CA TYR A 18 1.45 -16.59 -11.98
C TYR A 18 2.39 -15.42 -12.18
N GLY A 19 1.88 -14.36 -12.82
CA GLY A 19 2.64 -13.13 -12.96
C GLY A 19 3.05 -12.58 -11.58
N GLN A 20 4.21 -11.96 -11.51
CA GLN A 20 4.72 -11.32 -10.29
C GLN A 20 4.62 -9.81 -10.40
N PHE A 21 4.34 -9.15 -9.28
CA PHE A 21 4.39 -7.70 -9.21
C PHE A 21 5.82 -7.19 -9.41
N ALA A 22 6.01 -6.36 -10.43
CA ALA A 22 7.14 -5.47 -10.53
C ALA A 22 6.81 -4.14 -9.87
N VAL A 23 7.79 -3.59 -9.16
CA VAL A 23 7.72 -2.35 -8.40
C VAL A 23 8.95 -1.50 -8.73
N PRO A 24 8.88 -0.17 -8.63
CA PRO A 24 10.01 0.67 -8.99
C PRO A 24 11.07 0.63 -7.89
N THR A 25 12.30 1.02 -8.23
CA THR A 25 13.37 1.24 -7.23
C THR A 25 13.20 2.56 -6.51
N GLU A 26 12.59 3.54 -7.17
CA GLU A 26 12.37 4.91 -6.66
C GLU A 26 10.99 5.42 -7.04
N ILE A 27 10.46 6.36 -6.26
CA ILE A 27 9.16 6.99 -6.49
C ILE A 27 9.33 8.50 -6.43
N GLN A 28 8.88 9.20 -7.47
CA GLN A 28 8.76 10.66 -7.44
C GLN A 28 7.35 11.06 -7.03
N PHE A 29 7.22 11.79 -5.93
CA PHE A 29 5.93 12.25 -5.42
C PHE A 29 6.08 13.55 -4.61
N ALA A 30 5.19 14.51 -4.83
CA ALA A 30 5.18 15.80 -4.13
C ALA A 30 6.58 16.48 -4.06
N ASP A 31 7.23 16.61 -5.22
CA ASP A 31 8.53 17.27 -5.40
C ASP A 31 9.70 16.59 -4.66
N LYS A 32 9.52 15.33 -4.26
CA LYS A 32 10.55 14.53 -3.59
C LYS A 32 10.74 13.19 -4.31
N VAL A 33 11.96 12.67 -4.20
CA VAL A 33 12.31 11.31 -4.58
C VAL A 33 12.33 10.46 -3.32
N PHE A 34 11.71 9.28 -3.40
CA PHE A 34 11.69 8.28 -2.35
C PHE A 34 12.40 7.02 -2.85
N GLU A 35 13.33 6.50 -2.07
CA GLU A 35 14.10 5.29 -2.36
C GLU A 35 13.66 4.12 -1.47
N MET A 36 13.78 2.90 -1.98
CA MET A 36 13.37 1.70 -1.25
C MET A 36 14.20 1.54 0.03
N ALA A 37 13.51 1.56 1.18
CA ALA A 37 14.11 1.38 2.50
C ALA A 37 13.91 -0.03 3.07
N SER A 38 12.82 -0.71 2.70
CA SER A 38 12.59 -2.12 3.07
C SER A 38 11.65 -2.81 2.10
N ASP A 39 11.83 -4.12 1.90
CA ASP A 39 10.95 -5.00 1.14
C ASP A 39 10.62 -6.23 1.99
N ASN A 40 9.47 -6.19 2.67
CA ASN A 40 9.03 -7.25 3.56
C ASN A 40 8.02 -8.15 2.85
N ARG A 41 8.23 -9.46 2.93
CA ARG A 41 7.35 -10.47 2.31
C ARG A 41 6.79 -11.39 3.38
N LEU A 42 5.49 -11.61 3.35
CA LEU A 42 4.80 -12.55 4.21
C LEU A 42 3.82 -13.36 3.34
N ASP A 43 4.22 -14.59 3.03
CA ASP A 43 3.44 -15.51 2.20
C ASP A 43 3.02 -14.88 0.85
N GLU A 44 1.73 -14.59 0.68
CA GLU A 44 1.18 -13.95 -0.52
C GLU A 44 1.23 -12.42 -0.51
N MET A 45 1.62 -11.82 0.61
CA MET A 45 1.67 -10.38 0.81
C MET A 45 3.09 -9.84 0.72
N ARG A 46 3.22 -8.62 0.20
CA ARG A 46 4.48 -7.88 0.14
C ARG A 46 4.23 -6.42 0.49
N GLN A 47 5.01 -5.89 1.41
CA GLN A 47 4.98 -4.49 1.81
C GLN A 47 6.34 -3.87 1.60
N ILE A 48 6.40 -2.85 0.76
CA ILE A 48 7.63 -2.12 0.44
C ILE A 48 7.49 -0.70 0.99
N LEU A 49 8.49 -0.24 1.73
CA LEU A 49 8.57 1.12 2.25
C LEU A 49 9.61 1.88 1.44
N TYR A 50 9.23 3.05 0.95
CA TYR A 50 10.11 4.02 0.33
C TYR A 50 10.21 5.25 1.22
N LEU A 51 11.43 5.71 1.50
CA LEU A 51 11.72 6.88 2.33
C LEU A 51 12.38 7.98 1.50
N PRO A 52 12.27 9.26 1.89
CA PRO A 52 12.90 10.35 1.17
C PRO A 52 14.39 10.09 0.95
N GLN A 53 14.83 10.21 -0.30
CA GLN A 53 16.21 10.00 -0.71
C GLN A 53 17.15 10.92 0.07
N GLY A 54 18.30 10.39 0.50
CA GLY A 54 19.30 11.17 1.24
C GLY A 54 18.86 11.57 2.65
N SER A 55 17.76 11.03 3.16
CA SER A 55 17.37 11.22 4.55
C SER A 55 18.10 10.24 5.48
N ALA A 56 18.46 10.66 6.69
CA ALA A 56 18.99 9.76 7.73
C ALA A 56 17.90 8.86 8.36
N LYS A 57 16.74 8.72 7.69
CA LYS A 57 15.55 8.03 8.20
C LYS A 57 15.63 6.54 7.86
N ASN A 58 15.00 5.73 8.69
CA ASN A 58 14.97 4.28 8.55
C ASN A 58 13.55 3.77 8.82
N PRO A 59 13.26 2.47 8.62
CA PRO A 59 11.92 1.93 8.85
C PRO A 59 11.33 2.20 10.24
N ASP A 60 12.16 2.39 11.27
CA ASP A 60 11.76 2.67 12.65
C ASP A 60 11.55 4.17 12.95
N ASN A 61 12.22 5.05 12.20
CA ASN A 61 12.18 6.50 12.41
C ASN A 61 12.09 7.27 11.10
N TRP A 62 10.85 7.55 10.67
CA TRP A 62 10.53 8.33 9.48
C TRP A 62 9.25 9.15 9.66
N GLN A 63 9.18 10.27 8.94
CA GLN A 63 8.07 11.25 9.01
C GLN A 63 7.20 11.18 7.76
N GLN A 64 7.81 11.06 6.58
CA GLN A 64 7.10 10.90 5.32
C GLN A 64 7.58 9.63 4.63
N GLY A 65 6.68 8.93 3.95
CA GLY A 65 7.01 7.69 3.28
C GLY A 65 5.94 7.28 2.29
N PHE A 66 6.38 6.54 1.28
CA PHE A 66 5.50 5.90 0.32
C PHE A 66 5.49 4.39 0.61
N LEU A 67 4.32 3.79 0.71
CA LEU A 67 4.16 2.36 0.92
C LEU A 67 3.51 1.75 -0.31
N ILE A 68 4.10 0.64 -0.77
CA ILE A 68 3.45 -0.25 -1.71
C ILE A 68 3.02 -1.50 -0.95
N PHE A 69 1.73 -1.83 -1.00
CA PHE A 69 1.19 -3.07 -0.47
C PHE A 69 0.66 -3.92 -1.62
N LEU A 70 1.05 -5.18 -1.65
CA LEU A 70 0.71 -6.14 -2.68
C LEU A 70 0.16 -7.40 -2.01
N ASP A 71 -0.93 -7.95 -2.54
CA ASP A 71 -1.37 -9.30 -2.19
C ASP A 71 -1.80 -10.05 -3.45
N ARG A 72 -1.49 -11.35 -3.53
CA ARG A 72 -1.88 -12.19 -4.67
C ARG A 72 -3.40 -12.41 -4.78
N ASN A 73 -4.15 -12.01 -3.76
CA ASN A 73 -5.59 -12.11 -3.69
C ASN A 73 -6.11 -13.55 -3.87
N ALA A 74 -5.46 -14.56 -3.28
CA ALA A 74 -5.90 -15.96 -3.45
C ALA A 74 -7.31 -16.22 -2.91
N GLN A 75 -7.81 -15.37 -2.00
CA GLN A 75 -9.18 -15.42 -1.49
C GLN A 75 -10.20 -14.78 -2.44
N GLY A 76 -9.78 -14.22 -3.58
CA GLY A 76 -10.67 -13.65 -4.58
C GLY A 76 -11.47 -12.45 -4.09
N ARG A 77 -10.93 -11.67 -3.14
CA ARG A 77 -11.63 -10.52 -2.55
C ARG A 77 -11.77 -9.40 -3.56
N THR A 78 -13.01 -8.95 -3.75
CA THR A 78 -13.37 -7.82 -4.61
C THR A 78 -13.01 -6.48 -3.96
N LEU A 79 -12.95 -5.41 -4.76
CA LEU A 79 -12.74 -4.05 -4.24
C LEU A 79 -13.84 -3.62 -3.28
N THR A 80 -15.10 -4.04 -3.49
CA THR A 80 -16.22 -3.74 -2.59
C THR A 80 -16.05 -4.40 -1.23
N GLU A 81 -15.63 -5.66 -1.20
CA GLU A 81 -15.34 -6.35 0.07
C GLU A 81 -14.17 -5.71 0.79
N ARG A 82 -13.12 -5.35 0.06
CA ARG A 82 -11.96 -4.62 0.61
C ARG A 82 -12.38 -3.25 1.17
N GLN A 83 -13.26 -2.53 0.48
CA GLN A 83 -13.84 -1.27 0.97
C GLN A 83 -14.55 -1.50 2.30
N THR A 84 -15.47 -2.45 2.36
CA THR A 84 -16.26 -2.79 3.55
C THR A 84 -15.35 -3.16 4.73
N LEU A 85 -14.35 -4.01 4.50
CA LEU A 85 -13.39 -4.41 5.54
C LEU A 85 -12.60 -3.21 6.09
N ARG A 86 -12.17 -2.28 5.22
CA ARG A 86 -11.47 -1.06 5.66
C ARG A 86 -12.37 -0.12 6.43
N GLN A 87 -13.59 0.12 5.94
CA GLN A 87 -14.57 0.94 6.64
C GLN A 87 -14.85 0.39 8.04
N GLN A 88 -15.04 -0.93 8.16
CA GLN A 88 -15.22 -1.61 9.44
C GLN A 88 -13.97 -1.53 10.34
N SER A 89 -12.77 -1.62 9.76
CA SER A 89 -11.51 -1.49 10.50
C SER A 89 -11.36 -0.08 11.09
N PHE A 90 -11.59 0.97 10.29
CA PHE A 90 -11.48 2.36 10.75
C PHE A 90 -12.59 2.76 11.72
N ALA A 91 -13.81 2.25 11.55
CA ALA A 91 -14.90 2.51 12.48
C ALA A 91 -14.61 2.03 13.92
N LYS A 92 -13.70 1.05 14.08
CA LYS A 92 -13.25 0.55 15.39
C LYS A 92 -12.13 1.38 16.01
N GLN A 93 -11.58 2.37 15.30
CA GLN A 93 -10.45 3.18 15.77
C GLN A 93 -10.97 4.54 16.27
N PRO A 94 -10.98 4.79 17.59
CA PRO A 94 -11.49 6.04 18.14
C PRO A 94 -10.80 7.25 17.54
N HIS A 95 -11.57 8.30 17.26
CA HIS A 95 -11.09 9.61 16.78
C HIS A 95 -10.37 9.59 15.42
N THR A 96 -10.27 8.44 14.75
CA THR A 96 -9.76 8.35 13.38
C THR A 96 -10.82 8.86 12.42
N GLN A 97 -10.44 9.79 11.55
CA GLN A 97 -11.32 10.29 10.50
C GLN A 97 -10.93 9.62 9.20
N ALA A 98 -11.79 8.76 8.67
CA ALA A 98 -11.53 8.00 7.46
C ALA A 98 -12.63 8.19 6.42
N ASN A 99 -12.25 8.48 5.19
CA ASN A 99 -13.11 8.38 4.02
C ASN A 99 -12.55 7.27 3.11
N VAL A 100 -13.35 6.24 2.87
CA VAL A 100 -12.99 5.08 2.05
C VAL A 100 -14.10 4.85 1.04
N HIS A 101 -13.77 4.89 -0.25
CA HIS A 101 -14.74 4.78 -1.33
C HIS A 101 -14.12 4.16 -2.58
N LEU A 102 -14.98 3.62 -3.46
CA LEU A 102 -14.60 3.28 -4.82
C LEU A 102 -14.68 4.51 -5.74
N ALA A 103 -13.68 4.68 -6.59
CA ALA A 103 -13.66 5.67 -7.66
C ALA A 103 -13.24 4.97 -8.96
N GLY A 104 -14.23 4.62 -9.79
CA GLY A 104 -13.99 3.77 -10.96
C GLY A 104 -13.55 2.36 -10.54
N ASN A 105 -12.40 1.91 -11.05
CA ASN A 105 -11.80 0.62 -10.69
C ASN A 105 -10.76 0.73 -9.57
N GLU A 106 -10.82 1.79 -8.76
CA GLU A 106 -9.87 2.04 -7.68
C GLU A 106 -10.59 2.09 -6.33
N LEU A 107 -10.01 1.41 -5.34
CA LEU A 107 -10.31 1.62 -3.93
C LEU A 107 -9.43 2.77 -3.42
N ARG A 108 -10.05 3.85 -2.98
CA ARG A 108 -9.35 5.04 -2.47
C ARG A 108 -9.63 5.23 -1.00
N SER A 109 -8.63 5.72 -0.27
CA SER A 109 -8.84 6.17 1.10
C SER A 109 -8.08 7.43 1.45
N GLN A 110 -8.64 8.10 2.44
CA GLN A 110 -8.20 9.33 3.03
C GLN A 110 -8.36 9.16 4.55
N VAL A 111 -7.26 9.11 5.31
CA VAL A 111 -7.30 8.77 6.74
C VAL A 111 -6.43 9.70 7.56
N LEU A 112 -7.05 10.39 8.52
CA LEU A 112 -6.37 11.18 9.54
C LEU A 112 -6.41 10.42 10.86
N TYR A 113 -5.24 9.94 11.29
CA TYR A 113 -5.05 9.36 12.61
C TYR A 113 -4.63 10.44 13.59
N PRO A 114 -5.29 10.55 14.76
CA PRO A 114 -4.89 11.47 15.81
C PRO A 114 -3.65 10.96 16.56
N PRO A 115 -2.97 11.84 17.33
CA PRO A 115 -1.94 11.42 18.27
C PRO A 115 -2.47 10.38 19.25
N THR A 116 -1.61 9.45 19.63
CA THR A 116 -1.88 8.41 20.64
C THR A 116 -0.87 8.53 21.77
N ALA A 117 -1.09 7.80 22.87
CA ALA A 117 -0.14 7.74 23.98
C ALA A 117 1.26 7.25 23.55
N ARG A 118 1.33 6.38 22.51
CA ARG A 118 2.59 5.85 21.97
C ARG A 118 3.19 6.73 20.87
N PHE A 119 2.36 7.43 20.11
CA PHE A 119 2.78 8.22 18.96
C PHE A 119 2.22 9.64 19.05
N HIS A 120 3.07 10.60 19.37
CA HIS A 120 2.68 12.01 19.59
C HIS A 120 2.56 12.83 18.28
N ASN A 121 2.12 12.21 17.19
CA ASN A 121 1.98 12.84 15.88
C ASN A 121 0.59 12.58 15.32
N TYR A 122 0.03 13.54 14.58
CA TYR A 122 -1.02 13.24 13.62
C TYR A 122 -0.40 12.48 12.45
N GLN A 123 -1.09 11.48 11.91
CA GLN A 123 -0.68 10.80 10.68
C GLN A 123 -1.76 11.01 9.62
N LEU A 124 -1.37 11.63 8.52
CA LEU A 124 -2.18 11.77 7.33
C LEU A 124 -1.82 10.66 6.37
N GLU A 125 -2.83 9.97 5.85
CA GLU A 125 -2.63 8.85 4.94
C GLU A 125 -3.61 8.95 3.77
N VAL A 126 -3.08 8.78 2.56
CA VAL A 126 -3.88 8.68 1.33
C VAL A 126 -3.49 7.42 0.57
N THR A 127 -4.48 6.69 0.06
CA THR A 127 -4.25 5.44 -0.66
C THR A 127 -5.03 5.36 -1.97
N ARG A 128 -4.46 4.63 -2.92
CA ARG A 128 -5.11 4.14 -4.14
C ARG A 128 -4.72 2.68 -4.32
N GLY A 129 -5.71 1.80 -4.43
CA GLY A 129 -5.50 0.39 -4.74
C GLY A 129 -6.41 -0.06 -5.89
N ARG A 130 -5.96 -1.04 -6.67
CA ARG A 130 -6.75 -1.66 -7.73
C ARG A 130 -6.36 -3.12 -7.92
N GLU A 131 -7.19 -3.83 -8.65
CA GLU A 131 -6.88 -5.18 -9.11
C GLU A 131 -5.92 -5.14 -10.31
N PHE A 132 -5.02 -6.10 -10.35
CA PHE A 132 -4.11 -6.42 -11.42
C PHE A 132 -4.22 -7.92 -11.75
N ALA A 133 -3.68 -8.36 -12.89
CA ALA A 133 -3.71 -9.77 -13.28
C ALA A 133 -3.01 -10.72 -12.27
N CYS A 134 -2.11 -10.19 -11.43
CA CYS A 134 -1.33 -10.92 -10.45
C CYS A 134 -1.80 -10.70 -9.00
N GLY A 135 -2.95 -10.03 -8.79
CA GLY A 135 -3.54 -9.78 -7.48
C GLY A 135 -3.93 -8.32 -7.26
N PHE A 136 -4.04 -7.90 -6.00
CA PHE A 136 -4.37 -6.53 -5.63
C PHE A 136 -3.09 -5.75 -5.28
N GLY A 137 -2.97 -4.53 -5.82
CA GLY A 137 -1.85 -3.63 -5.56
C GLY A 137 -2.32 -2.28 -5.06
N GLN A 138 -1.65 -1.74 -4.04
CA GLN A 138 -1.93 -0.45 -3.43
C GLN A 138 -0.68 0.42 -3.34
N MET A 139 -0.87 1.69 -3.69
CA MET A 139 0.03 2.80 -3.39
C MET A 139 -0.53 3.62 -2.23
N GLN A 140 0.31 3.96 -1.28
CA GLN A 140 -0.04 4.73 -0.10
C GLN A 140 1.03 5.78 0.17
N PHE A 141 0.61 7.00 0.45
CA PHE A 141 1.49 8.03 0.99
C PHE A 141 1.09 8.35 2.42
N ALA A 142 2.08 8.41 3.30
CA ALA A 142 1.91 8.71 4.72
C ALA A 142 2.77 9.89 5.14
N ASP A 143 2.19 10.79 5.92
CA ASP A 143 2.83 12.01 6.42
C ASP A 143 2.51 12.22 7.90
N LYS A 144 3.52 12.04 8.75
CA LYS A 144 3.46 12.20 10.20
C LYS A 144 3.82 13.64 10.56
N ARG A 145 2.86 14.36 11.12
CA ARG A 145 2.97 15.75 11.57
C ARG A 145 3.06 15.79 13.09
N SER A 146 4.13 16.37 13.60
CA SER A 146 4.28 16.53 15.05
C SER A 146 3.22 17.45 15.62
N ASP A 147 2.66 17.04 16.76
CA ASP A 147 1.74 17.85 17.56
C ASP A 147 2.42 19.14 18.08
N PHE A 148 3.76 19.14 18.17
CA PHE A 148 4.57 20.27 18.66
C PHE A 148 4.96 21.30 17.60
N ALA A 149 4.45 21.21 16.37
CA ALA A 149 4.69 22.19 15.32
C ALA A 149 3.95 23.54 15.59
N LYS A 150 4.32 24.21 16.70
CA LYS A 150 4.12 25.62 17.12
C LYS A 150 2.78 26.32 16.90
N ASN A 151 1.75 25.67 16.40
CA ASN A 151 0.38 26.16 16.39
C ASN A 151 -0.52 24.93 16.46
N ARG A 152 -1.52 24.96 17.35
CA ARG A 152 -2.61 23.98 17.39
C ARG A 152 -3.35 24.05 16.04
N GLN A 153 -2.80 23.42 15.00
CA GLN A 153 -3.48 23.35 13.72
C GLN A 153 -4.74 22.52 13.97
N GLN A 154 -5.89 23.15 13.76
CA GLN A 154 -7.16 22.46 13.94
C GLN A 154 -7.21 21.26 12.99
N PRO A 155 -7.85 20.13 13.38
CA PRO A 155 -7.98 18.95 12.53
C PRO A 155 -8.47 19.26 11.09
N THR A 156 -9.24 20.34 10.92
CA THR A 156 -9.71 20.86 9.62
C THR A 156 -8.58 21.22 8.65
N VAL A 157 -7.43 21.72 9.13
CA VAL A 157 -6.26 22.01 8.28
C VAL A 157 -5.68 20.71 7.73
N TYR A 158 -5.56 19.67 8.57
CA TYR A 158 -5.06 18.37 8.12
C TYR A 158 -6.02 17.70 7.14
N LEU A 159 -7.34 17.85 7.30
CA LEU A 159 -8.30 17.36 6.32
C LEU A 159 -8.10 18.00 4.94
N ARG A 160 -7.86 19.31 4.88
CA ARG A 160 -7.57 20.00 3.61
C ARG A 160 -6.27 19.51 2.98
N ILE A 161 -5.20 19.39 3.77
CA ILE A 161 -3.91 18.85 3.28
C ILE A 161 -4.11 17.43 2.75
N LEU A 162 -4.94 16.65 3.42
CA LEU A 162 -5.21 15.28 3.05
C LEU A 162 -6.00 15.17 1.73
N GLU A 163 -6.93 16.09 1.48
CA GLU A 163 -7.60 16.21 0.18
C GLU A 163 -6.61 16.56 -0.95
N GLU A 164 -5.72 17.54 -0.72
CA GLU A 164 -4.68 17.93 -1.69
C GLU A 164 -3.72 16.76 -1.97
N LEU A 165 -3.30 16.01 -0.94
CA LEU A 165 -2.47 14.82 -1.09
C LEU A 165 -3.19 13.72 -1.88
N ALA A 166 -4.49 13.52 -1.65
CA ALA A 166 -5.27 12.52 -2.37
C ALA A 166 -5.41 12.88 -3.84
N GLN A 167 -5.61 14.16 -4.17
CA GLN A 167 -5.65 14.65 -5.55
C GLN A 167 -4.30 14.44 -6.26
N ARG A 168 -3.19 14.79 -5.61
CA ARG A 168 -1.85 14.54 -6.14
C ARG A 168 -1.59 13.05 -6.34
N LEU A 169 -1.96 12.22 -5.35
CA LEU A 169 -1.80 10.77 -5.46
C LEU A 169 -2.67 10.21 -6.59
N ALA A 170 -3.86 10.77 -6.86
CA ALA A 170 -4.72 10.38 -7.97
C ALA A 170 -4.13 10.68 -9.35
N GLN A 171 -3.26 11.69 -9.46
CA GLN A 171 -2.56 12.04 -10.69
C GLN A 171 -1.30 11.20 -10.93
N LEU A 172 -0.77 10.55 -9.89
CA LEU A 172 0.40 9.69 -10.02
C LEU A 172 0.06 8.47 -10.91
N PRO A 173 0.87 8.17 -11.95
CA PRO A 173 0.72 6.95 -12.72
C PRO A 173 0.82 5.72 -11.82
N TRP A 174 0.21 4.62 -12.24
CA TRP A 174 0.39 3.36 -11.54
C TRP A 174 1.83 2.89 -11.65
N LEU A 175 2.46 2.67 -10.49
CA LEU A 175 3.87 2.29 -10.40
C LEU A 175 4.11 0.78 -10.42
N MET A 176 3.04 0.00 -10.47
CA MET A 176 3.07 -1.46 -10.39
C MET A 176 2.56 -2.06 -11.69
N GLU A 177 3.16 -3.17 -12.08
CA GLU A 177 2.74 -3.97 -13.22
C GLU A 177 2.93 -5.46 -12.91
N CYS A 178 2.21 -6.31 -13.63
CA CYS A 178 2.41 -7.76 -13.55
C CYS A 178 3.36 -8.19 -14.66
N ARG A 179 4.52 -8.73 -14.28
CA ARG A 179 5.46 -9.37 -15.21
C ARG A 179 5.24 -10.87 -15.19
N LYS A 180 5.45 -11.51 -16.34
CA LYS A 180 5.46 -12.97 -16.47
C LYS A 180 6.79 -13.55 -16.03
#